data_AF-A0A285D6E8-F1
#
_entry.id   AF-A0A285D6E8-F1
#
_cell.length_a   1.000
_cell.length_b   1.000
_cell.length_c   1.000
_cell.angle_alpha   90.00
_cell.angle_beta   90.00
_cell.angle_gamma   90.00
#
_symmetry.space_group_name_H-M   'P 1'
#
loop_
_entity.id
_entity.type
_entity.pdbx_description
1 polymer ?
#
loop_
_entity_poly.entity_id
_entity_poly.type
_entity_poly.pdbx_seq_one_letter_code
_entity_poly.pdbx_strand_id
1 'polypeptide(L)'
;MSTSIPLNILMERLGKQLHRLAEMGADIEDAVGRTISRTAPSPSDLPTLQEIDNLVQSLQGLAGYVERLADQVDTIVRVDTSEPIRAVNQKSLAAVLIGCDTVAVEAGSADFF
;
A
#
# COMPACT_ATOMS: atom_id res chain seq x y z
N MET A 1 -10.89 23.52 0.31
CA MET A 1 -12.00 22.57 0.51
C MET A 1 -11.70 21.79 1.78
N SER A 2 -12.60 21.77 2.76
CA SER A 2 -12.40 20.97 3.97
C SER A 2 -12.69 19.51 3.61
N THR A 3 -11.66 18.66 3.57
CA THR A 3 -11.77 17.22 3.31
C THR A 3 -11.97 16.48 4.63
N SER A 4 -13.10 16.78 5.29
CA SER A 4 -13.57 16.04 6.45
C SER A 4 -14.20 14.73 6.00
N ILE A 5 -13.65 13.60 6.43
CA ILE A 5 -14.15 12.26 6.10
C ILE A 5 -14.39 11.45 7.37
N PRO A 6 -15.35 10.50 7.38
CA PRO A 6 -15.50 9.56 8.49
C PRO A 6 -14.21 8.77 8.71
N LEU A 7 -13.80 8.62 9.97
CA LEU A 7 -12.55 7.96 10.32
C LEU A 7 -12.56 6.48 9.92
N ASN A 8 -13.68 5.78 10.12
CA ASN A 8 -13.82 4.38 9.71
C ASN A 8 -13.59 4.23 8.19
N ILE A 9 -14.13 5.13 7.36
CA ILE A 9 -13.94 5.10 5.90
C ILE A 9 -12.48 5.38 5.53
N LEU A 10 -11.81 6.32 6.21
CA LEU A 10 -10.38 6.54 6.00
C LEU A 10 -9.56 5.28 6.31
N MET A 11 -9.88 4.60 7.42
CA MET A 11 -9.19 3.39 7.84
C MET A 11 -9.45 2.23 6.88
N GLU A 12 -10.68 2.03 6.41
CA GLU A 12 -11.00 1.06 5.35
C GLU A 12 -10.18 1.31 4.08
N ARG A 13 -10.05 2.58 3.65
CA ARG A 13 -9.25 2.95 2.48
C ARG A 13 -7.77 2.65 2.70
N LEU A 14 -7.26 2.94 3.89
CA LEU A 14 -5.89 2.62 4.26
C LEU A 14 -5.64 1.10 4.24
N GLY A 15 -6.54 0.31 4.84
CA GLY A 15 -6.48 -1.17 4.83
C GLY A 15 -6.40 -1.73 3.41
N LYS A 16 -7.32 -1.31 2.53
CA LYS A 16 -7.32 -1.69 1.11
C LYS A 16 -6.01 -1.35 0.41
N GLN A 17 -5.44 -0.18 0.71
CA GLN A 17 -4.20 0.25 0.07
C GLN A 17 -2.97 -0.50 0.60
N LEU A 18 -2.96 -0.88 1.88
CA LEU A 18 -1.94 -1.77 2.45
C LEU A 18 -2.00 -3.16 1.82
N HIS A 19 -3.21 -3.70 1.60
CA HIS A 19 -3.40 -4.95 0.85
C HIS A 19 -2.83 -4.85 -0.57
N ARG A 20 -3.16 -3.78 -1.30
CA ARG A 20 -2.61 -3.55 -2.64
C ARG A 20 -1.08 -3.46 -2.65
N LEU A 21 -0.48 -2.80 -1.66
CA LEU A 21 0.98 -2.74 -1.55
C LEU A 21 1.58 -4.11 -1.24
N ALA A 22 0.92 -4.93 -0.42
CA ALA A 22 1.35 -6.30 -0.16
C ALA A 22 1.27 -7.18 -1.42
N GLU A 23 0.19 -7.06 -2.20
CA GLU A 23 0.04 -7.75 -3.49
C GLU A 23 1.16 -7.36 -4.46
N MET A 24 1.43 -6.06 -4.61
CA MET A 24 2.54 -5.58 -5.43
C MET A 24 3.90 -6.09 -4.93
N GLY A 25 4.09 -6.18 -3.61
CA GLY A 25 5.31 -6.74 -3.00
C GLY A 25 5.48 -8.22 -3.32
N ALA A 26 4.40 -9.00 -3.24
CA ALA A 26 4.39 -10.41 -3.60
C ALA A 26 4.69 -10.63 -5.10
N ASP A 27 4.13 -9.80 -5.98
CA ASP A 27 4.43 -9.85 -7.42
C ASP A 27 5.91 -9.58 -7.71
N ILE A 28 6.52 -8.66 -6.97
CA ILE A 28 7.96 -8.34 -7.05
C ILE A 28 8.79 -9.52 -6.53
N GLU A 29 8.44 -10.07 -5.36
CA GLU A 29 9.09 -11.25 -4.78
C GLU A 29 9.11 -12.41 -5.76
N ASP A 30 7.95 -12.70 -6.36
CA ASP A 30 7.75 -13.73 -7.37
C ASP A 30 8.61 -13.50 -8.62
N ALA A 31 8.66 -12.27 -9.13
CA ALA A 31 9.47 -11.91 -10.29
C ALA A 31 10.97 -12.04 -10.02
N VAL A 32 11.42 -11.62 -8.83
CA VAL A 32 12.81 -11.72 -8.38
C VAL A 32 13.18 -13.19 -8.16
N GLY A 33 12.34 -13.97 -7.47
CA GLY A 33 12.52 -15.40 -7.23
C GLY A 33 12.63 -16.20 -8.53
N ARG A 34 11.78 -15.91 -9.53
CA ARG A 34 11.88 -16.52 -10.87
C ARG A 34 13.19 -16.17 -11.58
N THR A 35 13.70 -14.95 -11.40
CA THR A 35 14.96 -14.52 -12.02
C THR A 35 16.15 -15.22 -11.40
N ILE A 36 16.23 -15.22 -10.05
CA ILE A 36 17.28 -15.91 -9.27
C ILE A 36 17.31 -17.41 -9.60
N SER A 37 16.14 -18.05 -9.70
CA SER A 37 16.04 -19.48 -10.03
C SER A 37 16.61 -19.81 -11.41
N ARG A 38 16.58 -18.85 -12.36
CA ARG A 38 17.09 -19.02 -13.73
C ARG A 38 18.60 -18.76 -13.84
N THR A 39 19.17 -17.91 -12.98
CA THR A 39 20.59 -17.48 -13.08
C THR A 39 21.54 -18.20 -12.12
N ALA A 40 21.04 -19.21 -11.39
CA ALA A 40 21.66 -19.81 -10.22
C ALA A 40 21.77 -18.82 -9.04
N PRO A 41 21.15 -19.11 -7.88
CA PRO A 41 21.12 -18.19 -6.75
C PRO A 41 22.51 -17.89 -6.21
N SER A 42 22.83 -16.61 -6.02
CA SER A 42 23.94 -16.20 -5.16
C SER A 42 23.49 -16.29 -3.69
N PRO A 43 24.38 -16.64 -2.75
CA PRO A 43 24.09 -16.56 -1.31
C PRO A 43 23.60 -15.18 -0.84
N SER A 44 23.93 -14.12 -1.59
CA SER A 44 23.47 -12.75 -1.33
C SER A 44 21.99 -12.51 -1.65
N ASP A 45 21.37 -13.35 -2.47
CA ASP A 45 20.02 -13.10 -2.98
C ASP A 45 18.93 -13.63 -2.03
N LEU A 46 19.30 -14.59 -1.18
CA LEU A 46 18.41 -15.20 -0.18
C LEU A 46 17.96 -14.20 0.91
N PRO A 47 18.85 -13.37 1.51
CA PRO A 47 18.44 -12.32 2.45
C PRO A 47 17.47 -11.31 1.83
N THR A 48 17.67 -10.92 0.57
CA THR A 48 16.81 -9.95 -0.11
C THR A 48 15.39 -10.48 -0.30
N LEU A 49 15.24 -11.76 -0.69
CA LEU A 49 13.91 -12.38 -0.79
C LEU A 49 13.21 -12.44 0.57
N GLN A 50 13.94 -12.79 1.64
CA GLN A 50 13.39 -12.81 2.99
C GLN A 50 12.97 -11.42 3.47
N GLU A 51 13.71 -10.37 3.14
CA GLU A 51 13.32 -8.99 3.46
C GLU A 51 12.04 -8.57 2.75
N ILE A 52 11.85 -8.99 1.49
CA ILE A 52 10.62 -8.72 0.74
C ILE A 52 9.42 -9.48 1.35
N ASP A 53 9.56 -10.78 1.66
CA ASP A 53 8.49 -11.56 2.32
C ASP A 53 8.11 -10.95 3.68
N ASN A 54 9.10 -10.58 4.50
CA ASN A 54 8.86 -9.90 5.77
C ASN A 54 8.09 -8.58 5.60
N LEU A 55 8.41 -7.81 4.55
CA LEU A 55 7.68 -6.58 4.23
C LEU A 55 6.23 -6.89 3.82
N VAL A 56 6.00 -7.89 2.96
CA VAL A 56 4.67 -8.31 2.52
C VAL A 56 3.82 -8.76 3.72
N GLN A 57 4.35 -9.61 4.59
CA GLN A 57 3.65 -10.03 5.81
C GLN A 57 3.35 -8.86 6.75
N SER A 58 4.29 -7.93 6.90
CA SER A 58 4.09 -6.73 7.73
C SER A 58 2.95 -5.86 7.20
N LEU A 59 2.88 -5.68 5.87
CA LEU A 59 1.81 -4.93 5.21
C LEU A 59 0.46 -5.61 5.38
N GLN A 60 0.38 -6.93 5.20
CA GLN A 60 -0.86 -7.70 5.42
C GLN A 60 -1.32 -7.64 6.89
N GLY A 61 -0.38 -7.78 7.83
CA GLY A 61 -0.66 -7.68 9.25
C GLY A 61 -1.19 -6.29 9.64
N LEU A 62 -0.58 -5.24 9.10
CA LEU A 62 -1.02 -3.87 9.34
C LEU A 62 -2.38 -3.58 8.69
N ALA A 63 -2.64 -4.10 7.49
CA ALA A 63 -3.93 -3.98 6.81
C ALA A 63 -5.05 -4.57 7.70
N GLY A 64 -4.90 -5.83 8.12
CA GLY A 64 -5.88 -6.49 8.98
C GLY A 64 -6.00 -5.85 10.37
N TYR A 65 -4.95 -5.22 10.89
CA TYR A 65 -5.04 -4.42 12.12
C TYR A 65 -5.91 -3.17 11.92
N VAL A 66 -5.66 -2.41 10.86
CA VAL A 66 -6.39 -1.17 10.55
C VAL A 66 -7.86 -1.46 10.24
N GLU A 67 -8.16 -2.54 9.52
CA GLU A 67 -9.55 -2.95 9.23
C GLU A 67 -10.32 -3.30 10.50
N ARG A 68 -9.73 -4.09 11.41
CA ARG A 68 -10.36 -4.39 12.70
C ARG A 68 -10.58 -3.16 13.57
N LEU A 69 -9.71 -2.16 13.46
CA LEU A 69 -9.94 -0.88 14.12
C LEU A 69 -11.06 -0.10 13.44
N ALA A 70 -11.14 -0.12 12.11
CA ALA A 70 -12.22 0.53 11.36
C ALA A 70 -13.60 0.00 11.80
N ASP A 71 -13.72 -1.30 12.02
CA ASP A 71 -14.93 -1.95 12.52
C ASP A 71 -15.34 -1.52 13.94
N GLN A 72 -14.38 -1.03 14.74
CA GLN A 72 -14.59 -0.60 16.12
C GLN A 72 -14.82 0.90 16.26
N VAL A 73 -14.54 1.68 15.21
CA VAL A 73 -14.66 3.13 15.23
C VAL A 73 -16.08 3.55 14.89
N ASP A 74 -16.65 4.46 15.68
CA ASP A 74 -17.95 5.05 15.40
C ASP A 74 -17.92 5.84 14.08
N THR A 75 -18.87 5.54 13.19
CA THR A 75 -19.10 6.20 11.90
C THR A 75 -19.33 7.71 12.00
N ILE A 76 -19.69 8.23 13.18
CA ILE A 76 -19.91 9.65 13.42
C ILE A 76 -18.58 10.42 13.55
N VAL A 77 -17.49 9.75 13.93
CA VAL A 77 -16.19 10.40 14.10
C VAL A 77 -15.63 10.80 12.74
N ARG A 78 -15.34 12.09 12.58
CA ARG A 78 -14.77 12.65 11.35
C ARG A 78 -13.40 13.24 11.61
N VAL A 79 -12.52 13.12 10.62
CA VAL A 79 -11.18 13.70 10.64
C VAL A 79 -10.97 14.60 9.43
N ASP A 80 -10.29 15.73 9.65
CA ASP A 80 -9.81 16.58 8.57
C ASP A 80 -8.48 16.04 8.05
N THR A 81 -8.45 15.69 6.77
CA THR A 81 -7.26 15.11 6.12
C THR A 81 -6.43 16.13 5.35
N SER A 82 -6.85 17.39 5.29
CA SER A 82 -6.23 18.41 4.42
C SER A 82 -4.76 18.70 4.72
N GLU A 83 -4.35 18.62 5.98
CA GLU A 83 -2.95 18.76 6.40
C GLU A 83 -2.23 17.40 6.46
N PRO A 84 -2.75 16.35 7.13
CA PRO A 84 -2.03 15.08 7.24
C PRO A 84 -1.70 14.41 5.90
N ILE A 85 -2.54 14.61 4.88
CA ILE A 85 -2.31 14.03 3.55
C ILE A 85 -1.01 14.55 2.90
N ARG A 86 -0.53 15.72 3.31
CA ARG A 86 0.72 16.30 2.77
C ARG A 86 1.97 15.54 3.21
N ALA A 87 1.88 14.76 4.28
CA ALA A 87 2.95 13.87 4.71
C ALA A 87 3.06 12.60 3.84
N VAL A 88 2.07 12.34 2.98
CA VAL A 88 2.03 11.17 2.10
C VAL A 88 2.80 11.47 0.82
N ASN A 89 4.03 10.93 0.72
CA ASN A 89 4.91 11.16 -0.44
C ASN A 89 4.40 10.50 -1.73
N GLN A 90 3.69 9.39 -1.63
CA GLN A 90 3.16 8.66 -2.78
C GLN A 90 1.82 9.26 -3.21
N LYS A 91 1.80 9.99 -4.33
CA LYS A 91 0.60 10.70 -4.83
C LYS A 91 -0.61 9.80 -5.05
N SER A 92 -0.41 8.57 -5.52
CA SER A 92 -1.50 7.60 -5.71
C SER A 92 -2.11 7.17 -4.39
N LEU A 93 -1.29 6.87 -3.37
CA LEU A 93 -1.75 6.59 -2.00
C LEU A 93 -2.51 7.79 -1.43
N ALA A 94 -1.99 9.00 -1.59
CA ALA A 94 -2.67 10.21 -1.15
C ALA A 94 -4.06 10.36 -1.80
N ALA A 95 -4.17 10.10 -3.10
CA ALA A 95 -5.44 10.14 -3.84
C ALA A 95 -6.46 9.10 -3.32
N VAL A 96 -6.03 7.84 -3.08
CA VAL A 96 -6.90 6.79 -2.52
C VAL A 96 -7.45 7.19 -1.16
N LEU A 97 -6.62 7.72 -0.27
CA LEU A 97 -7.02 8.08 1.10
C LEU A 97 -8.09 9.16 1.12
N ILE A 98 -7.98 10.16 0.25
CA ILE A 98 -9.01 11.21 0.11
C ILE A 98 -10.22 10.77 -0.73
N GLY A 99 -10.16 9.58 -1.34
CA GLY A 99 -11.27 9.00 -2.11
C GLY A 99 -11.36 9.54 -3.53
N CYS A 100 -10.26 10.06 -4.06
CA CYS A 100 -10.13 10.29 -5.48
C CYS A 100 -9.82 8.95 -6.16
N ASP A 101 -10.51 8.65 -7.25
CA ASP A 101 -10.17 7.49 -8.08
C ASP A 101 -8.71 7.62 -8.52
N THR A 102 -7.92 6.59 -8.21
CA THR A 102 -6.57 6.50 -8.78
C THR A 102 -6.74 6.11 -10.23
N VAL A 103 -6.42 7.04 -11.14
CA VAL A 103 -6.23 6.69 -12.54
C VAL A 103 -5.14 5.63 -12.57
N ALA A 104 -5.49 4.42 -12.97
CA ALA A 104 -4.51 3.37 -13.21
C ALA A 104 -3.58 3.88 -14.30
N VAL A 105 -2.36 4.26 -13.93
CA VAL A 105 -1.31 4.51 -14.91
C VAL A 105 -0.97 3.14 -15.46
N GLU A 106 -1.27 2.90 -16.73
CA GLU A 106 -0.85 1.68 -17.41
C GLU A 106 0.65 1.50 -17.20
N ALA A 107 1.03 0.34 -16.67
CA ALA A 107 2.42 -0.08 -16.60
C ALA A 107 2.98 -0.15 -18.03
N GLY A 108 3.55 0.96 -18.50
CA GLY A 108 4.02 1.12 -19.88
C GLY A 108 4.27 2.56 -20.29
N SER A 109 3.61 3.56 -19.70
CA SER A 109 3.85 4.98 -20.04
C SER A 109 4.93 5.60 -19.14
N ALA A 110 6.16 5.07 -19.22
CA ALA A 110 7.31 5.85 -18.80
C ALA A 110 7.59 6.89 -19.90
N ASP A 111 6.86 8.01 -19.88
CA ASP A 111 7.35 9.23 -20.51
C ASP A 111 8.52 9.72 -19.67
N PHE A 112 9.72 9.32 -20.08
CA PHE A 112 10.96 9.92 -19.63
C PHE A 112 10.98 11.36 -20.13
N PHE A 113 10.79 12.32 -19.22
CA PHE A 113 11.23 13.70 -19.43
C PHE A 113 12.73 13.80 -19.13
#